data_AF-A0A090NA48-F1
#
_entry.id   AF-A0A090NA48-F1
#
_cell.length_a   1.000
_cell.length_b   1.000
_cell.length_c   1.000
_cell.angle_alpha   90.00
_cell.angle_beta   90.00
_cell.angle_gamma   90.00
#
_symmetry.space_group_name_H-M   'P 1'
#
loop_
_entity.id
_entity.type
_entity.pdbx_description
1 polymer ?
#
loop_
_entity_poly.entity_id
_entity_poly.type
_entity_poly.pdbx_seq_one_letter_code
_entity_poly.pdbx_strand_id
1 'polypeptide(L)' 'MTAPTATEIMTTSIQVLENRLKRNRMAGDPPDILIQPVCPQISTLDFHRAHAAIAAGQLAVEKKMDELLPLVRTNI' A
#
# COMPACT_ATOMS: atom_id res chain seq x y z
N MET A 1 7.45 14.01 -29.18
CA MET A 1 7.36 13.60 -27.75
C MET A 1 7.19 14.88 -26.94
N THR A 2 6.06 15.06 -26.29
CA THR A 2 5.77 16.25 -25.46
C THR A 2 6.56 16.18 -24.16
N ALA A 3 7.15 17.29 -23.74
CA ALA A 3 7.81 17.36 -22.44
C ALA A 3 6.80 17.10 -21.31
N PRO A 4 7.20 16.41 -20.22
CA PRO A 4 6.32 16.14 -19.10
C PRO A 4 5.85 17.44 -18.43
N THR A 5 4.64 17.42 -17.93
CA THR A 5 4.05 18.55 -17.22
C THR A 5 4.64 18.70 -15.82
N ALA A 6 4.60 19.92 -15.27
CA ALA A 6 5.06 20.17 -13.90
C ALA A 6 4.33 19.29 -12.86
N THR A 7 3.04 19.05 -13.07
CA THR A 7 2.22 18.19 -12.20
C THR A 7 2.70 16.74 -12.20
N GLU A 8 2.98 16.16 -13.37
CA GLU A 8 3.49 14.78 -13.47
C GLU A 8 4.85 14.63 -12.77
N ILE A 9 5.72 15.63 -12.91
CA ILE A 9 7.02 15.66 -12.21
C ILE A 9 6.80 15.68 -10.70
N MET A 10 5.95 16.59 -10.20
CA MET A 10 5.67 16.71 -8.76
C MET A 10 5.07 15.42 -8.20
N THR A 11 4.07 14.82 -8.86
CA THR A 11 3.46 13.56 -8.42
C THR A 11 4.49 12.44 -8.33
N THR A 12 5.36 12.33 -9.35
CA THR A 12 6.44 11.33 -9.36
C THR A 12 7.43 11.57 -8.22
N SER A 13 7.85 12.82 -8.00
CA SER A 13 8.75 13.19 -6.90
C SER A 13 8.18 12.85 -5.53
N ILE A 14 6.89 13.15 -5.29
CA ILE A 14 6.21 12.80 -4.04
C ILE A 14 6.20 11.28 -3.86
N GLN A 15 5.84 10.52 -4.90
CA GLN A 15 5.80 9.06 -4.82
C GLN A 15 7.19 8.45 -4.51
N VAL A 16 8.27 9.01 -5.07
CA VAL A 16 9.64 8.61 -4.74
C VAL A 16 9.98 8.91 -3.28
N LEU A 17 9.65 10.10 -2.78
CA LEU A 17 9.89 10.49 -1.39
C LEU A 17 9.11 9.60 -0.41
N GLU A 18 7.83 9.37 -0.67
CA GLU A 18 7.00 8.47 0.14
C GLU A 18 7.57 7.05 0.18
N ASN A 19 7.97 6.51 -0.98
CA ASN A 19 8.52 5.15 -1.05
C ASN A 19 9.83 5.04 -0.26
N ARG A 20 10.69 6.07 -0.32
CA ARG A 20 11.92 6.10 0.48
C ARG A 20 11.63 6.18 1.98
N LEU A 21 10.71 7.06 2.37
CA LEU A 21 10.33 7.22 3.78
C LEU A 21 9.71 5.94 4.35
N LYS A 22 8.77 5.32 3.63
CA LYS A 22 8.15 4.04 4.01
C LYS A 22 9.20 2.94 4.19
N ARG A 23 10.14 2.79 3.24
CA ARG A 23 11.23 1.81 3.35
C ARG A 23 12.16 2.07 4.54
N ASN A 24 12.50 3.34 4.80
CA ASN A 24 13.36 3.69 5.93
C ASN A 24 12.67 3.38 7.26
N ARG A 25 11.38 3.69 7.40
CA ARG A 25 10.58 3.33 8.58
C ARG A 25 10.49 1.81 8.77
N MET A 26 10.17 1.07 7.72
CA MET A 26 10.12 -0.40 7.75
C MET A 26 11.45 -1.03 8.17
N ALA A 27 12.58 -0.40 7.84
CA ALA A 27 13.92 -0.88 8.24
C ALA A 27 14.27 -0.53 9.70
N GLY A 28 13.80 0.62 10.19
CA GLY A 28 14.08 1.06 11.56
C GLY A 28 13.14 0.48 12.61
N ASP A 29 11.86 0.33 12.27
CA ASP A 29 10.79 -0.15 13.13
C ASP A 29 9.80 -0.97 12.28
N PRO A 30 10.11 -2.25 12.00
CA PRO A 30 9.26 -3.10 11.19
C PRO A 30 7.95 -3.44 11.93
N PRO A 31 6.81 -3.51 11.23
CA PRO A 31 5.56 -3.96 11.83
C PRO A 31 5.63 -5.45 12.17
N ASP A 32 4.87 -5.89 13.17
CA ASP A 32 4.73 -7.31 13.52
C ASP A 32 4.18 -8.12 12.32
N ILE A 33 3.21 -7.55 11.60
CA ILE A 33 2.63 -8.13 10.40
C ILE A 33 2.50 -7.04 9.33
N LEU A 34 3.07 -7.32 8.15
CA LEU A 34 2.90 -6.48 6.96
C LEU A 34 1.79 -7.02 6.05
N ILE A 35 0.76 -6.21 5.83
CA ILE A 35 -0.30 -6.47 4.84
C ILE A 35 -0.09 -5.53 3.67
N GLN A 36 0.13 -6.11 2.48
CA GLN A 36 0.38 -5.33 1.26
C GLN A 36 -0.53 -5.78 0.11
N PRO A 37 -1.69 -5.11 -0.07
CA PRO A 37 -2.59 -5.40 -1.18
C PRO A 37 -1.94 -5.17 -2.54
N VAL A 38 -2.16 -6.10 -3.46
CA VAL A 38 -1.62 -6.04 -4.82
C VAL A 38 -2.67 -5.43 -5.74
N CYS A 39 -2.50 -4.15 -6.07
CA CYS A 39 -3.40 -3.37 -6.91
C CYS A 39 -2.66 -2.86 -8.16
N PRO A 40 -2.27 -3.74 -9.10
CA PRO A 40 -1.56 -3.30 -10.29
C PRO A 40 -2.45 -2.38 -11.12
N GLN A 41 -1.83 -1.34 -11.69
CA GLN A 41 -2.49 -0.39 -12.60
C GLN A 41 -3.58 0.48 -11.96
N ILE A 42 -3.76 0.49 -10.63
CA ILE A 42 -4.65 1.44 -9.95
C ILE A 42 -3.81 2.61 -9.46
N SER A 43 -4.08 3.80 -9.99
CA SER A 43 -3.47 5.06 -9.55
C SER A 43 -4.22 5.64 -8.34
N THR A 44 -3.59 6.57 -7.63
CA THR A 44 -4.11 7.21 -6.42
C THR A 44 -5.47 7.88 -6.63
N LEU A 45 -5.76 8.34 -7.85
CA LEU A 45 -7.00 9.06 -8.20
C LEU A 45 -8.02 8.22 -8.99
N ASP A 46 -7.78 6.91 -9.14
CA ASP A 46 -8.68 6.01 -9.88
C ASP A 46 -9.90 5.57 -9.05
N PHE A 47 -10.72 6.53 -8.62
CA PHE A 47 -11.87 6.27 -7.74
C PHE A 47 -12.90 5.29 -8.34
N HIS A 48 -13.02 5.26 -9.67
CA HIS A 48 -13.88 4.32 -10.38
C HIS A 48 -13.47 2.85 -10.19
N ARG A 49 -12.23 2.58 -9.79
CA ARG A 49 -11.70 1.22 -9.52
C ARG A 49 -11.68 0.86 -8.03
N ALA A 50 -12.33 1.65 -7.18
CA ALA A 50 -12.35 1.44 -5.73
C ALA A 50 -12.75 0.01 -5.34
N HIS A 51 -13.74 -0.58 -6.02
CA HIS A 51 -14.18 -1.95 -5.75
C HIS A 51 -13.06 -2.98 -5.94
N ALA A 52 -12.23 -2.83 -6.98
CA ALA A 52 -11.10 -3.73 -7.22
C ALA A 52 -10.01 -3.57 -6.13
N ALA A 53 -9.75 -2.35 -5.69
CA ALA A 53 -8.81 -2.08 -4.60
C ALA A 53 -9.28 -2.66 -3.25
N ILE A 54 -10.59 -2.57 -2.95
CA ILE A 54 -11.19 -3.14 -1.73
C ILE A 54 -11.06 -4.67 -1.75
N ALA A 55 -11.43 -5.31 -2.86
CA ALA A 55 -11.29 -6.76 -3.02
C ALA A 55 -9.83 -7.24 -2.87
N ALA A 56 -8.87 -6.50 -3.45
CA ALA A 56 -7.45 -6.79 -3.28
C ALA A 56 -7.00 -6.65 -1.80
N GLY A 57 -7.57 -5.67 -1.08
CA GLY A 57 -7.38 -5.51 0.36
C GLY A 57 -7.89 -6.71 1.15
N GLN A 58 -9.12 -7.14 0.90
CA GLN A 58 -9.72 -8.33 1.55
C GLN A 58 -8.86 -9.58 1.31
N LEU A 59 -8.47 -9.83 0.06
CA LEU A 59 -7.62 -10.97 -0.29
C LEU A 59 -6.24 -10.92 0.40
N ALA A 60 -5.66 -9.73 0.55
CA ALA A 60 -4.37 -9.57 1.24
C ALA A 60 -4.47 -9.88 2.74
N VAL A 61 -5.60 -9.54 3.37
CA VAL A 61 -5.90 -9.89 4.76
C VAL A 61 -6.11 -11.40 4.90
N GLU A 62 -6.92 -12.00 4.02
CA GLU A 62 -7.19 -13.44 4.03
C GLU A 62 -5.89 -14.27 3.92
N LYS A 63 -4.95 -13.85 3.08
CA LYS A 63 -3.63 -14.49 2.95
C LYS A 63 -2.76 -14.41 4.21
N LYS A 64 -3.07 -13.49 5.12
CA LYS A 64 -2.35 -13.25 6.38
C LYS A 64 -3.13 -13.72 7.60
N MET A 65 -4.24 -14.41 7.40
CA MET A 65 -5.16 -14.82 8.48
C MET A 65 -4.46 -15.67 9.54
N ASP A 66 -3.57 -16.59 9.14
CA ASP A 66 -2.84 -17.45 10.08
C ASP A 66 -1.90 -16.67 11.02
N GLU A 67 -1.29 -15.58 10.52
CA GLU A 67 -0.47 -14.67 11.33
C GLU A 67 -1.34 -13.74 12.19
N LEU A 68 -2.51 -13.31 11.68
CA LEU A 68 -3.40 -12.36 12.34
C LEU A 68 -4.24 -12.97 13.47
N LEU A 69 -4.77 -14.18 13.28
CA LEU A 69 -5.69 -14.83 14.21
C LEU A 69 -5.14 -14.96 15.65
N PRO A 70 -3.85 -15.32 15.85
CA PRO A 70 -3.25 -15.33 17.18
C PRO A 70 -3.26 -13.95 17.85
N LEU A 71 -3.00 -12.88 17.10
CA LEU A 71 -2.91 -11.51 17.64
C LEU A 71 -4.28 -10.93 18.02
N VAL A 72 -5.34 -11.29 17.29
CA VAL A 72 -6.71 -10.82 17.56
C VAL A 72 -7.30 -11.46 18.81
N ARG A 73 -6.85 -12.68 19.17
CA ARG A 73 -7.37 -13.44 20.32
C ARG A 73 -6.70 -13.09 21.64
N THR A 74 -5.62 -12.31 21.65
CA THR A 74 -4.88 -11.92 22.85
C THR A 74 -5.52 -10.73 23.59
N ASN A 75 -6.84 -10.72 23.69
CA ASN A 75 -7.57 -9.75 24.50
C ASN A 75 -8.51 -10.46 25.48
N ILE A 76 -7.95 -11.42 26.24
CA ILE A 76 -8.35 -11.83 27.59
C ILE A 76 -7.15 -12.43 28.31
#